data_AF-A8LQN7-F1
#
_entry.id   AF-A8LQN7-F1
#
_cell.length_a   1.000
_cell.length_b   1.000
_cell.length_c   1.000
_cell.angle_alpha   90.00
_cell.angle_beta   90.00
_cell.angle_gamma   90.00
#
_symmetry.space_group_name_H-M   'P 1'
#
loop_
_entity.id
_entity.type
_entity.pdbx_description
1 polymer ?
#
loop_
_entity_poly.entity_id
_entity_poly.type
_entity_poly.pdbx_seq_one_letter_code
_entity_poly.pdbx_strand_id
1 'polypeptide(L)' 'MSQFDWPGLLRLGLGSLKLRPEEFWALTPVELLLLLGAEAGGDAPLGRARLEELVREFPDTTEVSENVGLR' A
#
# COMPACT_ATOMS: atom_id res chain seq x y z
N MET A 1 -3.37 5.69 -15.24
CA MET A 1 -3.19 5.13 -13.88
C MET A 1 -2.09 5.93 -13.21
N SER A 2 -2.41 6.63 -12.12
CA SER A 2 -1.38 7.34 -11.34
C SER A 2 -0.47 6.29 -10.70
N GLN A 3 0.82 6.31 -10.99
CA GLN A 3 1.78 5.53 -10.21
C GLN A 3 1.82 6.11 -8.80
N PHE A 4 1.89 5.21 -7.81
CA PHE A 4 2.12 5.61 -6.44
C PHE A 4 3.55 6.16 -6.30
N ASP A 5 3.71 7.33 -5.67
CA ASP A 5 5.02 8.01 -5.53
C ASP A 5 5.88 7.37 -4.43
N TRP A 6 6.41 6.19 -4.73
CA TRP A 6 7.36 5.49 -3.88
C TRP A 6 8.63 6.31 -3.57
N PRO A 7 9.27 6.99 -4.54
CA PRO A 7 10.45 7.81 -4.27
C PRO A 7 10.19 8.98 -3.32
N GLY A 8 9.01 9.61 -3.40
CA GLY A 8 8.60 10.66 -2.46
C GLY A 8 8.41 10.11 -1.05
N LEU A 9 7.73 8.97 -0.92
CA LEU A 9 7.49 8.32 0.37
C LEU A 9 8.78 7.90 1.07
N LEU A 10 9.71 7.28 0.33
CA LEU A 10 11.00 6.85 0.88
C LEU A 10 11.87 8.02 1.33
N ARG A 11 11.86 9.13 0.57
CA ARG A 11 12.59 10.35 0.96
C ARG A 11 12.03 10.96 2.24
N LEU A 12 10.73 10.97 2.41
CA LEU A 12 10.09 11.46 3.63
C LEU A 12 10.35 10.53 4.82
N GLY A 13 10.16 9.21 4.66
CA GLY A 13 10.32 8.23 5.73
C GLY A 13 11.77 8.06 6.20
N LEU A 14 12.70 7.80 5.28
CA LEU A 14 14.10 7.50 5.61
C LEU A 14 14.97 8.77 5.69
N GLY A 15 14.58 9.84 5.00
CA GLY A 15 15.30 11.11 4.98
C GLY A 15 14.79 12.08 6.05
N SER A 16 13.56 12.57 5.87
CA SER A 16 12.99 13.63 6.73
C SER A 16 12.66 13.15 8.14
N LEU A 17 12.03 11.98 8.28
CA LEU A 17 11.71 11.37 9.57
C LEU A 17 12.89 10.59 10.18
N LYS A 18 13.96 10.35 9.41
CA LYS A 18 15.16 9.60 9.81
C LYS A 18 14.86 8.24 10.45
N LEU A 19 13.78 7.60 10.03
CA LEU A 19 13.47 6.25 10.46
C LEU A 19 14.53 5.28 9.93
N ARG A 20 14.92 4.30 10.73
CA ARG A 20 15.68 3.16 10.20
C ARG A 20 14.77 2.38 9.23
N PRO A 21 15.33 1.71 8.20
CA PRO A 21 14.53 0.94 7.26
C PRO A 21 13.60 -0.08 7.93
N GLU A 22 14.10 -0.74 8.98
CA GLU A 22 13.33 -1.69 9.80
C GLU A 22 12.16 -1.04 10.54
N GLU A 23 12.32 0.17 11.07
CA GLU A 23 11.24 0.92 11.72
C GLU A 23 10.20 1.35 10.69
N PHE A 24 10.63 1.86 9.54
CA PHE A 24 9.75 2.28 8.46
C PHE A 24 8.85 1.13 7.97
N TRP A 25 9.40 -0.07 7.80
CA TRP A 25 8.62 -1.24 7.36
C TRP A 25 7.79 -1.88 8.46
N ALA A 26 8.10 -1.62 9.73
CA ALA A 26 7.30 -2.09 10.86
C ALA A 26 6.06 -1.22 11.12
N LEU A 27 6.06 0.04 10.65
CA LEU A 27 4.95 0.95 10.81
C LEU A 27 3.74 0.53 9.98
N THR A 28 2.56 0.69 10.58
CA THR A 28 1.31 0.66 9.82
C THR A 28 1.20 1.92 8.94
N PRO A 29 0.47 1.87 7.81
CA PRO A 29 0.24 3.06 6.97
C PRO A 29 -0.38 4.24 7.74
N VAL A 30 -1.23 3.96 8.73
CA VAL A 30 -1.84 4.98 9.59
C VAL A 30 -0.79 5.68 10.46
N GLU A 31 0.09 4.92 11.11
CA GLU A 31 1.16 5.51 11.92
C GLU A 31 2.13 6.32 11.07
N LEU A 32 2.46 5.85 9.87
CA LEU A 32 3.29 6.59 8.94
C LEU A 32 2.66 7.93 8.55
N LEU A 33 1.36 7.96 8.24
CA LEU A 33 0.64 9.20 7.92
C LEU A 33 0.63 10.18 9.10
N LEU A 34 0.43 9.69 10.32
CA LEU A 34 0.48 10.51 11.54
C LEU A 34 1.87 11.13 11.75
N LEU A 35 2.94 10.35 11.55
CA LEU A 35 4.32 10.85 11.66
C LEU A 35 4.67 11.87 10.57
N LEU A 36 4.07 11.75 9.38
CA LEU A 36 4.23 12.72 8.29
C LEU A 36 3.46 14.03 8.52
N GLY A 37 2.70 14.14 9.62
CA GLY A 37 1.88 15.32 9.89
C GLY A 37 0.72 15.47 8.90
N ALA A 38 0.36 14.40 8.20
CA ALA A 38 -0.86 14.39 7.42
C ALA A 38 -2.03 14.41 8.42
N GLU A 39 -2.79 15.50 8.42
CA GLU A 39 -4.06 15.52 9.13
C GLU A 39 -4.90 14.33 8.65
N ALA A 40 -5.56 13.64 9.58
CA ALA A 40 -6.52 12.57 9.30
C ALA A 40 -7.80 13.11 8.63
N GLY A 41 -7.65 14.00 7.65
CA GLY A 41 -8.69 14.64 6.85
C GLY A 41 -8.76 14.13 5.41
N GLY A 42 -7.99 13.08 5.07
CA GLY A 42 -8.24 12.28 3.87
C GLY A 42 -9.44 11.36 4.07
N ASP A 43 -10.09 10.95 2.97
CA ASP A 43 -11.27 10.07 2.95
C ASP A 43 -11.22 9.00 4.04
N ALA A 44 -12.35 8.81 4.73
CA ALA A 44 -12.47 7.88 5.85
C ALA A 44 -11.77 6.54 5.54
N PRO A 45 -11.02 5.95 6.50
CA PRO A 45 -10.31 4.71 6.28
C PRO A 45 -11.25 3.67 5.67
N LEU A 46 -10.76 2.97 4.65
CA LEU A 46 -11.49 2.00 3.85
C LEU A 46 -12.39 1.11 4.75
N GLY A 47 -13.69 1.36 4.70
CA GLY A 47 -14.65 0.62 5.51
C GLY A 47 -14.75 -0.84 5.06
N ARG A 48 -15.20 -1.72 5.96
CA ARG A 48 -15.38 -3.15 5.65
C ARG A 48 -16.26 -3.39 4.42
N ALA A 49 -17.33 -2.61 4.26
CA ALA A 49 -18.20 -2.70 3.08
C ALA A 49 -17.44 -2.41 1.77
N ARG A 50 -16.60 -1.37 1.75
CA ARG A 50 -15.80 -1.04 0.56
C ARG A 50 -14.73 -2.08 0.28
N LEU A 51 -14.15 -2.67 1.32
CA LEU A 51 -13.22 -3.80 1.16
C LEU A 51 -13.93 -5.01 0.53
N GLU A 52 -15.14 -5.35 0.98
CA GLU A 52 -15.94 -6.45 0.41
C GLU A 52 -16.37 -6.20 -1.04
N GLU A 53 -16.58 -4.94 -1.43
CA GLU A 53 -16.78 -4.56 -2.82
C GLU A 53 -15.51 -4.82 -3.65
N LEU A 54 -14.34 -4.40 -3.16
CA LEU A 54 -13.07 -4.59 -3.86
C LEU A 54 -12.71 -6.06 -4.05
N VAL A 55 -12.95 -6.91 -3.05
CA VAL A 55 -12.73 -8.36 -3.16
C VAL A 55 -13.60 -8.97 -4.25
N ARG A 56 -14.83 -8.48 -4.45
CA ARG A 56 -15.70 -8.93 -5.54
C ARG A 56 -15.29 -8.38 -6.90
N GLU A 57 -14.78 -7.16 -6.93
CA GLU A 57 -14.36 -6.47 -8.16
C GLU A 57 -13.03 -7.02 -8.70
N PHE A 58 -12.12 -7.41 -7.82
CA PHE A 58 -10.80 -7.94 -8.13
C PHE A 58 -10.57 -9.30 -7.47
N PRO A 59 -11.27 -10.36 -7.93
CA PRO A 59 -11.02 -11.70 -7.42
C PRO A 59 -9.61 -12.16 -7.81
N ASP A 60 -8.86 -12.74 -6.87
CA ASP A 60 -7.56 -13.36 -7.13
C ASP A 60 -7.75 -14.64 -7.96
N THR A 61 -8.05 -14.48 -9.25
CA THR A 61 -7.97 -15.59 -10.20
C THR A 61 -6.50 -15.91 -10.41
N THR A 62 -6.09 -17.08 -9.91
CA THR A 62 -4.88 -17.73 -10.42
C THR A 62 -5.13 -18.00 -11.89
N GLU A 63 -4.68 -17.12 -12.78
CA GLU A 63 -4.39 -17.54 -14.14
C GLU A 63 -3.30 -18.59 -14.01
N VAL A 64 -3.72 -19.86 -13.95
CA VAL A 64 -2.83 -20.97 -14.17
C VAL A 64 -2.38 -20.79 -15.61
N SER A 65 -1.23 -20.14 -15.78
CA SER A 65 -0.44 -20.25 -16.99
C SER A 65 -0.06 -21.73 -17.08
N GLU A 66 -0.97 -22.52 -17.64
CA GLU A 66 -0.70 -23.85 -18.14
C GLU A 66 0.28 -23.67 -19.30
N ASN A 67 1.55 -23.50 -18.97
CA ASN A 67 2.63 -23.77 -19.90
C ASN A 67 2.70 -25.31 -20.01
N VAL A 68 1.67 -25.90 -20.63
CA VAL A 68 1.68 -27.30 -21.05
C VAL A 68 2.86 -27.45 -22.01
N GLY A 69 3.78 -28.33 -21.61
CA GLY A 69 5.02 -28.54 -22.31
C GLY A 69 4.80 -28.79 -23.80
N LEU A 70 5.47 -28.00 -24.61
CA LEU A 70 5.92 -28.43 -25.91
C LEU A 70 7.43 -28.57 -25.82
N ARG A 71 7.79 -29.85 -25.71
CA ARG A 71 9.01 -30.52 -26.18
C ARG A 71 10.04 -29.65 -26.89
#